data_AF-A0A0Q6VV37-F1
#
_entry.id   AF-A0A0Q6VV37-F1
#
_cell.length_a   1.000
_cell.length_b   1.000
_cell.length_c   1.000
_cell.angle_alpha   90.00
_cell.angle_beta   90.00
_cell.angle_gamma   90.00
#
_symmetry.space_group_name_H-M   'P 1'
#
loop_
_entity.id
_entity.type
_entity.pdbx_description
1 polymer ?
#
loop_
_entity_poly.entity_id
_entity_poly.type
_entity_poly.pdbx_seq_one_letter_code
_entity_poly.pdbx_strand_id
1 'polypeptide(L)'
;MTVHRILSTPRALLAAGLFFGVAAAQAATGFTVNPKQEALVTPGMSAAEVRMALGSPEQRIQYGNEPGPTFTYRVAAWPETLFDVDFGANGRVASVSERPDDRGGDN
;
A
#
# COMPACT_ATOMS: atom_id res chain seq x y z
N MET A 1 -63.74 -6.11 -32.77
CA MET A 1 -63.84 -7.33 -31.96
C MET A 1 -62.44 -7.71 -31.50
N THR A 2 -62.32 -8.01 -30.21
CA THR A 2 -61.14 -7.89 -29.36
C THR A 2 -60.17 -9.06 -29.50
N VAL A 3 -58.86 -8.79 -29.55
CA VAL A 3 -57.78 -9.80 -29.52
C VAL A 3 -57.38 -10.05 -28.05
N HIS A 4 -57.47 -11.30 -27.60
CA HIS A 4 -57.02 -11.73 -26.27
C HIS A 4 -55.62 -12.38 -26.32
N ARG A 5 -54.78 -11.90 -25.40
CA ARG A 5 -53.39 -12.29 -25.08
C ARG A 5 -53.32 -13.73 -24.50
N ILE A 6 -52.11 -14.35 -24.47
CA ILE A 6 -51.34 -14.68 -23.24
C ILE A 6 -50.18 -15.68 -23.53
N LEU A 7 -48.97 -15.17 -23.32
CA LEU A 7 -47.73 -15.68 -22.69
C LEU A 7 -47.07 -17.04 -22.99
N SER A 8 -45.73 -16.94 -22.87
CA SER A 8 -44.73 -17.93 -22.42
C SER A 8 -43.90 -18.50 -23.58
N THR A 9 -42.57 -18.38 -23.64
CA THR A 9 -41.55 -18.44 -22.58
C THR A 9 -40.21 -17.93 -23.13
N PRO A 10 -39.46 -17.02 -22.45
CA PRO A 10 -38.03 -16.91 -22.68
C PRO A 10 -37.30 -17.92 -21.78
N ARG A 11 -36.77 -18.98 -22.39
CA ARG A 11 -35.78 -19.86 -21.77
C ARG A 11 -34.39 -19.31 -22.11
N ALA A 12 -33.54 -19.34 -21.09
CA ALA A 12 -32.08 -19.37 -21.13
C ALA A 12 -31.36 -18.03 -21.33
N LEU A 13 -30.24 -17.72 -20.67
CA LEU A 13 -29.40 -18.40 -19.67
C LEU A 13 -28.26 -17.41 -19.29
N LEU A 14 -27.74 -17.50 -18.05
CA LEU A 14 -26.44 -17.00 -17.53
C LEU A 14 -26.19 -15.48 -17.48
N ALA A 15 -26.12 -14.83 -16.31
CA ALA A 15 -25.13 -14.96 -15.23
C ALA A 15 -23.69 -14.58 -15.65
N ALA A 16 -23.31 -13.32 -15.40
CA ALA A 16 -21.93 -12.93 -15.13
C ALA A 16 -21.96 -12.07 -13.86
N GLY A 17 -21.72 -12.73 -12.72
CA GLY A 17 -21.63 -12.10 -11.41
C GLY A 17 -20.43 -11.17 -11.38
N LEU A 18 -20.69 -9.87 -11.29
CA LEU A 18 -19.69 -8.87 -10.97
C LEU A 18 -19.40 -8.97 -9.46
N PHE A 19 -18.63 -9.97 -9.05
CA PHE A 19 -17.98 -9.94 -7.75
C PHE A 19 -16.85 -8.91 -7.84
N PHE A 20 -17.18 -7.64 -7.59
CA PHE A 20 -16.19 -6.70 -7.11
C PHE A 20 -15.79 -7.16 -5.72
N GLY A 21 -14.80 -8.06 -5.66
CA GLY A 21 -14.07 -8.35 -4.45
C GLY A 21 -13.46 -7.04 -3.97
N VAL A 22 -14.11 -6.41 -3.00
CA VAL A 22 -13.50 -5.32 -2.25
C VAL A 22 -12.35 -5.97 -1.50
N ALA A 23 -11.15 -5.90 -2.08
CA ALA A 23 -9.95 -6.08 -1.30
C ALA A 23 -10.02 -5.01 -0.21
N ALA A 24 -10.41 -5.41 0.99
CA ALA A 24 -10.23 -4.59 2.16
C ALA A 24 -8.71 -4.40 2.26
N ALA A 25 -8.24 -3.26 1.75
CA ALA A 25 -6.93 -2.76 2.07
C ALA A 25 -6.94 -2.61 3.59
N GLN A 26 -6.39 -3.61 4.28
CA GLN A 26 -6.00 -3.46 5.66
C GLN A 26 -4.86 -2.46 5.63
N ALA A 27 -5.20 -1.17 5.65
CA ALA A 27 -4.24 -0.15 5.96
C ALA A 27 -3.69 -0.54 7.33
N ALA A 28 -2.44 -0.98 7.38
CA ALA A 28 -1.73 -1.10 8.64
C ALA A 28 -1.96 0.23 9.36
N THR A 29 -2.68 0.16 10.49
CA THR A 29 -3.01 1.33 11.29
C THR A 29 -1.72 1.78 11.94
N GLY A 30 -0.94 2.57 11.24
CA GLY A 30 0.24 3.18 11.80
C GLY A 30 1.41 3.15 10.86
N PHE A 31 2.10 4.28 10.86
CA PHE A 31 3.54 4.49 10.71
C PHE A 31 4.46 3.33 11.14
N THR A 32 3.99 2.35 11.92
CA THR A 32 4.78 1.24 12.44
C THR A 32 4.62 -0.03 11.60
N VAL A 33 5.73 -0.52 11.03
CA VAL A 33 5.85 -1.78 10.28
C VAL A 33 6.59 -2.83 11.12
N ASN A 34 6.51 -4.11 10.75
CA ASN A 34 7.36 -5.15 11.33
C ASN A 34 8.45 -5.60 10.33
N PRO A 35 9.51 -6.29 10.80
CA PRO A 35 10.63 -6.70 9.93
C PRO A 35 10.23 -7.56 8.72
N LYS A 36 9.11 -8.30 8.81
CA LYS A 36 8.62 -9.09 7.66
C LYS A 36 7.98 -8.21 6.59
N GLN A 37 7.40 -7.07 6.98
CA GLN A 37 6.81 -6.12 6.04
C GLN A 37 7.88 -5.34 5.30
N GLU A 38 8.97 -4.94 5.96
CA GLU A 38 10.11 -4.27 5.31
C GLU A 38 10.68 -5.08 4.14
N ALA A 39 10.82 -6.39 4.33
CA ALA A 39 11.28 -7.31 3.30
C ALA A 39 10.38 -7.37 2.04
N LEU A 40 9.17 -6.79 2.09
CA LEU A 40 8.29 -6.66 0.93
C LEU A 40 8.72 -5.51 0.01
N VAL A 41 9.47 -4.52 0.50
CA VAL A 41 9.91 -3.38 -0.29
C VAL A 41 11.18 -3.73 -1.05
N THR A 42 11.16 -3.53 -2.37
CA THR A 42 12.29 -3.80 -3.24
C THR A 42 12.56 -2.63 -4.18
N PRO A 43 13.83 -2.43 -4.62
CA PRO A 43 14.16 -1.43 -5.63
C PRO A 43 13.28 -1.57 -6.87
N GLY A 44 12.82 -0.44 -7.41
CA GLY A 44 11.92 -0.37 -8.55
C GLY A 44 10.43 -0.31 -8.22
N MET A 45 10.00 -0.61 -6.99
CA MET A 45 8.61 -0.41 -6.56
C MET A 45 8.20 1.07 -6.65
N SER A 46 6.96 1.34 -7.02
CA SER A 46 6.37 2.68 -6.98
C SER A 46 5.96 3.05 -5.55
N ALA A 47 5.80 4.35 -5.30
CA ALA A 47 5.29 4.83 -4.01
C ALA A 47 3.91 4.25 -3.66
N ALA A 48 3.08 3.95 -4.65
CA ALA A 48 1.78 3.31 -4.45
C ALA A 48 1.93 1.85 -3.98
N GLU A 49 2.83 1.08 -4.61
CA GLU A 49 3.13 -0.30 -4.21
C GLU A 49 3.69 -0.36 -2.79
N VAL A 50 4.61 0.54 -2.44
CA VAL A 50 5.15 0.64 -1.07
C VAL A 50 4.04 0.94 -0.07
N ARG A 51 3.13 1.87 -0.38
CA ARG A 51 2.00 2.19 0.51
C ARG A 51 0.96 1.08 0.61
N MET A 52 0.78 0.28 -0.43
CA MET A 52 -0.05 -0.92 -0.36
C MET A 52 0.57 -2.00 0.53
N ALA A 53 1.90 -2.13 0.53
CA ALA A 53 2.62 -3.12 1.34
C ALA A 53 2.75 -2.70 2.80
N LEU A 54 3.09 -1.43 3.06
CA LEU A 54 3.48 -0.93 4.38
C LEU A 54 2.43 -0.02 5.04
N GLY A 55 1.47 0.48 4.27
CA GLY A 55 0.56 1.53 4.74
C GLY A 55 1.14 2.94 4.60
N SER A 56 0.61 3.87 5.40
CA SER A 56 1.03 5.27 5.37
C SER A 56 2.35 5.46 6.13
N PRO A 57 3.33 6.19 5.58
CA PRO A 57 4.57 6.47 6.28
C PRO A 57 4.33 7.44 7.44
N GLU A 58 5.23 7.40 8.43
CA GLU A 58 5.32 8.40 9.49
C GLU A 58 5.69 9.77 8.92
N GLN A 59 6.67 9.77 8.03
CA GLN A 59 7.18 10.97 7.39
C GLN A 59 7.31 10.77 5.89
N ARG A 60 7.00 11.83 5.14
CA ARG A 60 7.30 11.96 3.72
C ARG A 60 8.05 13.27 3.54
N ILE A 61 9.34 13.17 3.26
CA ILE A 61 10.24 14.32 3.08
C ILE A 61 10.71 14.33 1.63
N GLN A 62 10.89 15.52 1.04
CA GLN A 62 11.55 15.68 -0.25
C GLN A 62 12.38 16.96 -0.19
N TYR A 63 13.70 16.84 -0.21
CA TYR A 63 14.57 18.00 -0.29
C TYR A 63 14.75 18.45 -1.75
N GLY A 64 14.96 19.75 -1.97
CA GLY A 64 14.95 20.32 -3.33
C GLY A 64 16.03 19.80 -4.27
N ASN A 65 17.12 19.24 -3.73
CA ASN A 65 18.23 18.66 -4.46
C ASN A 65 18.16 17.12 -4.57
N GLU A 66 17.14 16.50 -3.98
CA GLU A 66 16.98 15.04 -4.04
C GLU A 66 16.20 14.62 -5.28
N PRO A 67 16.55 13.45 -5.86
CA PRO A 67 15.88 12.95 -7.05
C PRO A 67 14.40 12.62 -6.78
N GLY A 68 14.01 12.30 -5.55
CA GLY A 68 12.63 12.04 -5.17
C GLY A 68 12.45 12.07 -3.64
N PRO A 69 11.23 11.81 -3.14
CA PRO A 69 10.96 11.82 -1.71
C PRO A 69 11.59 10.63 -0.99
N THR A 70 11.70 10.73 0.33
CA THR A 70 11.94 9.62 1.25
C THR A 70 10.70 9.38 2.10
N PHE A 71 10.29 8.12 2.22
CA PHE A 71 9.25 7.67 3.16
C PHE A 71 9.92 7.03 4.37
N THR A 72 9.55 7.44 5.57
CA THR A 72 10.08 6.86 6.82
C THR A 72 8.96 6.15 7.57
N TYR A 73 9.26 4.94 8.03
CA TYR A 73 8.40 4.09 8.85
C TYR A 73 9.13 3.75 10.16
N ARG A 74 8.39 3.58 11.25
CA ARG A 74 8.92 3.01 12.50
C ARG A 74 8.88 1.49 12.40
N VAL A 75 9.86 0.80 12.96
CA VAL A 75 9.89 -0.66 13.00
C VAL A 75 9.53 -1.14 14.41
N ALA A 76 8.49 -1.96 14.52
CA ALA A 76 8.11 -2.68 15.75
C ALA A 76 9.06 -3.87 15.99
N ALA A 77 10.33 -3.57 16.25
CA ALA A 77 11.36 -4.51 16.68
C ALA A 77 12.08 -3.97 17.92
N TRP A 78 12.90 -4.81 18.54
CA TRP A 78 13.82 -4.37 19.59
C TRP A 78 15.27 -4.61 19.13
N PRO A 79 16.12 -3.58 19.07
CA PRO A 79 15.82 -2.16 19.34
C PRO A 79 14.83 -1.55 18.34
N GLU A 80 14.15 -0.46 18.72
CA GLU A 80 13.31 0.29 17.78
C GLU A 80 14.20 0.99 16.74
N THR A 81 13.80 0.88 15.48
CA THR A 81 14.51 1.48 14.33
C THR A 81 13.53 2.22 13.43
N LEU A 82 14.09 3.01 12.53
CA LEU A 82 13.39 3.69 11.44
C LEU A 82 13.82 3.06 10.12
N PHE A 83 12.84 2.69 9.30
CA PHE A 83 13.02 2.17 7.96
C PHE A 83 12.72 3.26 6.93
N ASP A 84 13.72 3.63 6.15
CA ASP A 84 13.63 4.63 5.10
C ASP A 84 13.54 3.99 3.72
N VAL A 85 12.69 4.57 2.88
CA VAL A 85 12.50 4.21 1.49
C VAL A 85 12.71 5.44 0.63
N ASP A 86 13.84 5.49 -0.08
CA ASP A 86 14.19 6.60 -0.96
C ASP A 86 13.66 6.35 -2.36
N PHE A 87 13.01 7.35 -2.95
CA PHE A 87 12.52 7.30 -4.31
C PHE A 87 13.43 8.09 -5.25
N GLY A 88 13.69 7.52 -6.43
CA GLY A 88 14.37 8.23 -7.50
C GLY A 88 13.44 9.18 -8.27
N ALA A 89 14.01 9.90 -9.24
CA ALA A 89 13.28 10.85 -10.09
C ALA A 89 12.19 10.21 -10.96
N ASN A 90 12.25 8.89 -11.16
CA ASN A 90 11.22 8.11 -11.83
C ASN A 90 10.05 7.72 -10.90
N GLY A 91 10.04 8.17 -9.64
CA GLY A 91 9.01 7.84 -8.65
C GLY A 91 9.06 6.39 -8.17
N ARG A 92 10.22 5.72 -8.32
CA ARG A 92 10.43 4.33 -7.90
C ARG A 92 11.50 4.24 -6.83
N VAL A 93 11.41 3.22 -5.96
CA VAL A 93 12.38 2.94 -4.91
C VAL A 93 13.76 2.81 -5.53
N ALA A 94 14.67 3.68 -5.09
CA ALA A 94 16.08 3.67 -5.46
C ALA A 94 16.89 2.90 -4.42
N SER A 95 16.61 3.15 -3.13
CA SER A 95 17.28 2.52 -1.99
C SER A 95 16.33 2.35 -0.81
N VAL A 96 16.72 1.44 0.09
CA VAL A 96 16.13 1.29 1.42
C VAL A 96 17.25 1.28 2.45
N SER A 97 17.00 1.82 3.63
CA SER A 97 17.95 1.81 4.75
C SER A 97 17.23 1.73 6.08
N GLU A 98 17.92 1.24 7.09
CA GLU A 98 17.42 1.17 8.46
C GLU A 98 18.39 1.89 9.39
N ARG A 99 17.87 2.70 10.32
CA ARG A 99 18.66 3.46 11.29
C ARG A 99 18.04 3.36 12.70
N PRO A 100 18.83 3.48 13.78
CA PRO A 100 18.29 3.56 15.14
C PRO A 100 17.24 4.69 15.27
N ASP A 101 16.18 4.46 16.05
CA ASP A 101 15.30 5.57 16.45
C ASP A 101 15.93 6.31 17.64
N ASP A 102 16.72 7.35 17.35
CA ASP A 102 17.41 8.16 18.36
C ASP A 102 16.46 8.93 19.30
N ARG A 103 15.14 8.89 19.04
CA ARG A 103 14.12 9.46 19.95
C ARG A 103 13.89 8.62 21.20
N GLY A 104 14.42 7.39 21.28
CA GLY A 104 14.25 6.48 22.41
C GLY A 104 15.36 6.56 23.48
N GLY A 105 16.20 7.60 23.45
CA GLY A 105 17.38 7.75 24.31
C GLY A 105 17.12 8.20 25.75
N ASP A 106 15.87 8.38 26.16
CA ASP A 106 15.47 8.81 27.50
C ASP A 106 14.82 7.65 28.26
N ASN A 107 15.66 6.79 28.85
CA ASN A 107 15.25 5.86 29.90
C ASN A 107 16.26 5.79 31.05
#